data_AF-A0A7Y0LYP6-F1
#
_entry.id   AF-A0A7Y0LYP6-F1
#
_cell.length_a   1.000
_cell.length_b   1.000
_cell.length_c   1.000
_cell.angle_alpha   90.00
_cell.angle_beta   90.00
_cell.angle_gamma   90.00
#
_symmetry.space_group_name_H-M   'P 1'
#
loop_
_entity.id
_entity.type
_entity.pdbx_description
1 polymer ?
#
loop_
_entity_poly.entity_id
_entity_poly.type
_entity_poly.pdbx_seq_one_letter_code
_entity_poly.pdbx_strand_id
1 'polypeptide(L)'
;MTRHSFERPIDLPGWSQRSAWGYDDRLESYWAELHRDTDGPAEPEISILADHLMVTITSLSQAIAERAHLARDEAYLALVGRSHTTPRAPEPT
;
A
#
# COMPACT_ATOMS: atom_id res chain seq x y z
N MET A 1 13.85 -8.46 17.42
CA MET A 1 12.50 -8.77 16.90
C MET A 1 12.60 -8.78 15.40
N THR A 2 12.58 -9.96 14.78
CA THR A 2 12.58 -10.10 13.32
C THR A 2 11.20 -9.71 12.81
N ARG A 3 11.12 -8.79 11.85
CA ARG A 3 9.84 -8.49 11.18
C ARG A 3 9.58 -9.62 10.19
N HIS A 4 8.37 -10.17 10.22
CA HIS A 4 7.93 -11.14 9.22
C HIS A 4 7.36 -10.42 8.01
N SER A 5 7.47 -11.06 6.84
CA SER A 5 6.77 -10.60 5.64
C SER A 5 5.28 -10.38 5.90
N PHE A 6 4.73 -9.28 5.39
CA PHE A 6 3.31 -8.97 5.52
C PHE A 6 2.80 -8.16 4.33
N GLU A 7 1.49 -8.17 4.16
CA GLU A 7 0.73 -7.34 3.23
C GLU A 7 -0.46 -6.71 3.96
N ARG A 8 -0.76 -5.46 3.63
CA ARG A 8 -1.86 -4.67 4.20
C ARG A 8 -2.50 -3.80 3.11
N PRO A 9 -3.81 -3.57 3.16
CA PRO A 9 -4.46 -2.67 2.23
C PRO A 9 -4.05 -1.22 2.49
N ILE A 10 -4.01 -0.42 1.42
CA ILE A 10 -3.86 1.04 1.46
C ILE A 10 -5.27 1.64 1.32
N ASP A 11 -5.73 2.34 2.35
CA ASP A 11 -6.98 3.08 2.31
C ASP A 11 -6.69 4.55 1.98
N LEU A 12 -6.82 4.90 0.70
CA LEU A 12 -6.49 6.23 0.19
C LEU A 12 -7.56 6.70 -0.82
N PRO A 13 -8.15 7.91 -0.65
CA PRO A 13 -9.18 8.41 -1.56
C PRO A 13 -8.71 8.49 -3.01
N GLY A 14 -9.54 8.01 -3.94
CA GLY A 14 -9.21 7.97 -5.37
C GLY A 14 -8.32 6.78 -5.79
N TRP A 15 -8.07 5.84 -4.87
CA TRP A 15 -7.34 4.60 -5.12
C TRP A 15 -8.22 3.39 -4.81
N SER A 16 -8.02 2.34 -5.59
CA SER A 16 -8.77 1.09 -5.51
C SER A 16 -8.45 0.33 -4.22
N GLN A 17 -9.42 -0.43 -3.72
CA GLN A 17 -9.26 -1.41 -2.64
C GLN A 17 -8.25 -2.53 -2.96
N ARG A 18 -7.79 -2.63 -4.22
CA ARG A 18 -6.69 -3.50 -4.64
C ARG A 18 -5.31 -2.96 -4.24
N SER A 19 -5.21 -1.70 -3.85
CA SER A 19 -3.95 -1.08 -3.46
C SER A 19 -3.45 -1.67 -2.15
N ALA A 20 -2.18 -2.04 -2.11
CA ALA A 20 -1.58 -2.74 -0.98
C ALA A 20 -0.17 -2.25 -0.72
N TRP A 21 0.29 -2.44 0.52
CA TRP A 21 1.66 -2.24 0.92
C TRP A 21 2.10 -3.37 1.83
N GLY A 22 3.41 -3.56 1.93
CA GLY A 22 3.93 -4.65 2.73
C GLY A 22 5.39 -4.52 3.06
N TYR A 23 5.88 -5.60 3.64
CA TYR A 23 7.28 -5.80 3.97
C TYR A 23 7.72 -7.16 3.44
N ASP A 24 8.88 -7.19 2.80
CA ASP A 24 9.59 -8.41 2.41
C ASP A 24 10.72 -8.63 3.42
N ASP A 25 10.68 -9.74 4.15
CA ASP A 25 11.67 -10.08 5.16
C ASP A 25 12.97 -10.67 4.60
N ARG A 26 13.00 -11.06 3.32
CA ARG A 26 14.22 -11.54 2.64
C ARG A 26 15.09 -10.37 2.20
N LEU A 27 14.46 -9.30 1.71
CA LEU A 27 15.10 -8.05 1.30
C LEU A 27 15.10 -7.00 2.41
N GLU A 28 14.50 -7.31 3.55
CA GLU A 28 14.29 -6.41 4.68
C GLU A 28 13.70 -5.04 4.30
N SER A 29 12.77 -5.03 3.33
CA SER A 29 12.35 -3.83 2.62
C SER A 29 10.85 -3.70 2.47
N TYR A 30 10.36 -2.46 2.50
CA TYR A 30 8.97 -2.12 2.29
C TYR A 30 8.64 -1.96 0.81
N TRP A 31 7.41 -2.33 0.44
CA TRP A 31 6.89 -2.24 -0.93
C TRP A 31 5.46 -1.69 -0.93
N ALA A 32 5.00 -1.18 -2.08
CA ALA A 32 3.62 -0.76 -2.29
C ALA A 32 3.20 -0.86 -3.76
N GLU A 33 1.95 -1.25 -3.98
CA GLU A 33 1.27 -1.25 -5.27
C GLU A 33 -0.02 -0.45 -5.14
N LEU A 34 -0.20 0.57 -5.98
CA LEU A 34 -1.41 1.40 -5.98
C LEU A 34 -2.11 1.32 -7.33
N HIS A 35 -3.42 1.04 -7.28
CA HIS A 35 -4.31 0.97 -8.44
C HIS A 35 -5.32 2.11 -8.37
N ARG A 36 -5.62 2.78 -9.48
CA ARG A 36 -6.73 3.74 -9.51
C ARG A 36 -8.06 3.04 -9.39
N ASP A 37 -9.01 3.73 -8.78
CA ASP A 37 -10.40 3.26 -8.68
C ASP A 37 -11.13 3.28 -10.04
N THR A 38 -10.65 4.11 -10.97
CA THR A 38 -11.22 4.29 -12.32
C THR A 38 -10.64 3.36 -13.37
N ASP A 39 -9.46 2.77 -13.12
CA ASP A 39 -8.87 1.81 -14.03
C ASP A 39 -9.48 0.43 -13.78
N GLY A 40 -9.77 -0.29 -14.86
CA GLY A 40 -10.28 -1.66 -14.79
C GLY A 40 -9.27 -2.63 -14.15
N PRO A 41 -9.28 -3.93 -14.49
CA PRO A 41 -8.35 -4.91 -13.90
C PRO A 41 -6.86 -4.72 -14.29
N ALA A 42 -6.45 -3.53 -14.74
CA ALA A 42 -5.13 -3.19 -15.23
C ALA A 42 -4.02 -3.29 -14.17
N GLU A 43 -2.78 -3.14 -14.67
CA GLU A 43 -1.55 -3.00 -13.90
C GLU A 43 -1.65 -1.84 -12.89
N PRO A 44 -0.91 -1.90 -11.77
CA PRO A 44 -0.86 -0.79 -10.82
C PRO A 44 -0.32 0.49 -11.49
N GLU A 45 -0.95 1.64 -11.20
CA GLU A 45 -0.44 2.94 -11.65
C GLU A 45 0.90 3.24 -10.97
N ILE A 46 1.08 2.78 -9.72
CA ILE A 46 2.32 2.96 -8.97
C ILE A 46 2.79 1.61 -8.43
N SER A 47 4.00 1.21 -8.83
CA SER A 47 4.71 0.05 -8.26
C SER A 47 6.00 0.47 -7.59
N ILE A 48 6.09 0.22 -6.28
CA ILE A 48 7.31 0.31 -5.48
C ILE A 48 7.63 -1.11 -5.01
N LEU A 49 8.54 -1.77 -5.71
CA LEU A 49 8.90 -3.15 -5.41
C LEU A 49 9.87 -3.23 -4.23
N ALA A 50 9.95 -4.40 -3.59
CA ALA A 50 10.81 -4.63 -2.43
C ALA A 50 12.31 -4.49 -2.75
N ASP A 51 12.71 -4.66 -4.01
CA ASP A 51 14.08 -4.47 -4.49
C ASP A 51 14.52 -3.00 -4.59
N HIS A 52 13.59 -2.05 -4.42
CA HIS A 52 13.92 -0.64 -4.26
C HIS A 52 14.56 -0.33 -2.89
N LEU A 53 14.66 -1.33 -2.00
CA LEU A 53 15.36 -1.25 -0.72
C LEU A 53 14.87 -0.13 0.22
N MET A 54 13.56 0.12 0.23
CA MET A 54 12.95 1.07 1.15
C MET A 54 12.91 0.45 2.56
N VAL A 55 13.94 0.66 3.37
CA VAL A 55 14.05 0.02 4.71
C VAL A 55 13.22 0.68 5.83
N THR A 56 12.57 1.81 5.54
CA THR A 56 11.71 2.50 6.50
C THR A 56 10.33 2.83 5.92
N ILE A 57 9.30 2.78 6.77
CA ILE A 57 7.93 3.24 6.42
C ILE A 57 7.96 4.70 5.97
N THR A 58 8.81 5.52 6.58
CA THR A 58 9.00 6.93 6.23
C THR A 58 9.50 7.10 4.80
N SER A 59 10.45 6.27 4.36
CA SER A 59 10.94 6.25 2.97
C SER A 59 9.86 5.80 1.99
N LEU A 60 9.10 4.73 2.34
CA LEU A 60 7.98 4.26 1.52
C LEU A 60 6.90 5.35 1.38
N SER A 61 6.50 5.98 2.48
CA SER A 61 5.47 7.04 2.47
C SER A 61 5.86 8.22 1.59
N GLN A 62 7.15 8.61 1.59
CA GLN A 62 7.64 9.67 0.73
C GLN A 62 7.60 9.27 -0.75
N ALA A 63 8.03 8.06 -1.09
CA ALA A 63 7.97 7.56 -2.46
C ALA A 63 6.53 7.47 -3.00
N ILE A 64 5.57 7.07 -2.15
CA ILE A 64 4.15 7.09 -2.51
C ILE A 64 3.68 8.53 -2.74
N ALA A 65 3.96 9.45 -1.82
CA ALA A 65 3.53 10.83 -1.92
C ALA A 65 4.03 11.52 -3.20
N GLU A 66 5.30 11.31 -3.55
CA GLU A 66 5.92 11.87 -4.75
C GLU A 66 5.27 11.34 -6.03
N ARG A 67 5.00 10.04 -6.11
CA ARG A 67 4.45 9.39 -7.32
C ARG A 67 2.95 9.56 -7.46
N ALA A 68 2.23 9.59 -6.35
CA ALA A 68 0.78 9.74 -6.30
C ALA A 68 0.34 11.21 -6.27
N HIS A 69 1.29 12.15 -6.20
CA HIS A 69 1.05 13.59 -6.05
C HIS A 69 0.20 13.94 -4.81
N LEU A 70 0.51 13.33 -3.68
CA LEU A 70 -0.20 13.50 -2.41
C LEU A 70 0.63 14.28 -1.39
N ALA A 71 -0.03 14.72 -0.32
CA ALA A 71 0.69 15.14 0.87
C ALA A 71 1.40 13.95 1.53
N ARG A 72 2.62 14.17 2.02
CA ARG A 72 3.40 13.14 2.72
C ARG A 72 2.67 12.57 3.94
N ASP A 73 2.01 13.43 4.70
CA ASP A 73 1.26 13.02 5.90
C ASP A 73 0.07 12.13 5.54
N GLU A 74 -0.59 12.41 4.42
CA GLU A 74 -1.69 11.59 3.90
C GLU A 74 -1.18 10.19 3.49
N ALA A 75 -0.09 10.12 2.74
CA ALA A 75 0.54 8.86 2.37
C ALA A 75 1.03 8.07 3.60
N TYR A 76 1.59 8.75 4.60
CA TYR A 76 2.02 8.10 5.85
C TYR A 76 0.84 7.52 6.62
N LEU A 77 -0.24 8.30 6.77
CA LEU A 77 -1.47 7.88 7.44
C LEU A 77 -2.14 6.69 6.74
N ALA A 78 -2.09 6.62 5.41
CA ALA A 78 -2.62 5.47 4.67
C ALA A 78 -1.85 4.16 4.95
N LEU A 79 -0.56 4.24 5.27
CA LEU A 79 0.25 3.07 5.65
C LEU A 79 0.04 2.68 7.12
N VAL A 80 0.04 3.64 8.04
CA VAL A 80 -0.01 3.34 9.49
C VAL A 80 -1.43 3.33 10.08
N GLY A 81 -2.40 3.86 9.33
CA GLY A 81 -3.81 3.89 9.68
C GLY A 81 -4.38 2.48 9.80
N ARG A 82 -5.33 2.29 10.72
CA ARG A 82 -6.03 1.02 10.84
C ARG A 82 -6.92 0.87 9.61
N SER A 83 -6.58 -0.08 8.73
CA SER A 83 -7.49 -0.56 7.70
C SER A 83 -8.84 -0.84 8.35
N HIS A 84 -9.89 -0.11 7.94
CA HIS A 84 -11.24 -0.48 8.34
C HIS A 84 -11.54 -1.81 7.66
N THR A 85 -11.40 -2.91 8.41
CA THR A 85 -11.77 -4.23 7.92
C THR A 85 -13.29 -4.23 7.83
N THR A 86 -13.86 -3.81 6.70
CA THR A 86 -15.28 -4.01 6.44
C THR A 86 -15.49 -5.53 6.28
N PRO A 87 -16.27 -6.20 7.15
CA PRO A 87 -16.54 -7.62 6.98
C PRO A 87 -17.27 -7.82 5.65
N ARG A 88 -16.71 -8.67 4.78
CA ARG A 88 -17.36 -9.13 3.54
C ARG A 88 -18.72 -9.73 3.91
N ALA A 89 -19.81 -9.11 3.46
CA ALA A 89 -21.16 -9.64 3.66
C ALA A 89 -21.27 -11.04 3.01
N PRO A 90 -22.00 -11.99 3.62
CA PRO A 90 -22.18 -13.33 3.05
C PRO A 90 -22.98 -13.25 1.75
N GLU A 91 -22.49 -13.96 0.71
CA GLU A 91 -23.15 -14.08 -0.59
C GLU A 91 -24.52 -14.76 -0.43
N PRO A 92 -25.59 -14.28 -1.11
CA PRO A 92 -26.90 -14.92 -1.05
C PRO A 92 -26.84 -16.29 -1.74
N THR A 93 -27.41 -17.29 -1.05
CA THR A 93 -27.52 -18.69 -1.47
C THR A 93 -28.45 -18.87 -2.65
#